data_AF-A0A367CGR1-F1
#
_entry.id   AF-A0A367CGR1-F1
#
_cell.length_a   1.000
_cell.length_b   1.000
_cell.length_c   1.000
_cell.angle_alpha   90.00
_cell.angle_beta   90.00
_cell.angle_gamma   90.00
#
_symmetry.space_group_name_H-M   'P 1'
#
loop_
_entity.id
_entity.type
_entity.pdbx_description
1 polymer ?
#
loop_
_entity_poly.entity_id
_entity_poly.type
_entity_poly.pdbx_seq_one_letter_code
_entity_poly.pdbx_strand_id
1 'polypeptide(L)'
;MDLKKLEVPTSSITEVKRSPMDVFDQARKAETGVYIFNREKVAGVMLTQEQYETLLQELADLRESVKEEVRINEESKQVLDNFTDQSTSVVSTTEGLEELVQKLKHSLITGVTVSAKNLDERMVALGFITKKTGFGGVVDMLNELNATGKINYQLRKKSNNRTVIAEIIGEQDSQSQLFDKIVIKKVYLHEI
;
A
#
# COMPACT_ATOMS: atom_id res chain seq x y z
N MET A 1 -13.51 5.33 -14.43
CA MET A 1 -12.27 5.76 -15.09
C MET A 1 -12.22 5.03 -16.42
N ASP A 2 -12.44 5.75 -17.52
CA ASP A 2 -12.36 5.16 -18.85
C ASP A 2 -10.91 4.78 -19.14
N LEU A 3 -10.65 3.49 -19.33
CA LEU A 3 -9.37 3.04 -19.88
C LEU A 3 -9.28 3.61 -21.29
N LYS A 4 -8.41 4.61 -21.51
CA LYS A 4 -7.93 4.96 -22.85
C LYS A 4 -7.46 3.65 -23.49
N LYS A 5 -8.22 3.13 -24.45
CA LYS A 5 -7.74 2.04 -25.30
C LYS A 5 -6.53 2.61 -26.04
N LEU A 6 -5.34 2.24 -25.59
CA LEU A 6 -4.12 2.57 -26.29
C LEU A 6 -4.21 1.81 -27.62
N GLU A 7 -4.54 2.53 -28.70
CA GLU A 7 -4.59 1.97 -30.05
C GLU A 7 -3.15 1.67 -30.47
N VAL A 8 -2.66 0.51 -30.04
CA VAL A 8 -1.31 0.07 -30.34
C VAL A 8 -1.26 -0.50 -31.75
N PRO A 9 -0.41 0.04 -32.64
CA PRO A 9 -0.28 -0.44 -34.00
C PRO A 9 0.20 -1.89 -33.98
N THR A 10 -0.34 -2.70 -34.89
CA THR A 10 -0.01 -4.11 -35.03
C THR A 10 0.49 -4.39 -36.44
N SER A 11 1.56 -5.17 -36.58
CA SER A 11 2.12 -5.62 -37.86
C SER A 11 2.40 -7.13 -37.81
N SER A 12 2.55 -7.77 -38.97
CA SER A 12 2.84 -9.20 -39.06
C SER A 12 4.34 -9.46 -39.16
N ILE A 13 4.79 -10.64 -38.73
CA ILE A 13 6.18 -11.07 -38.88
C ILE A 13 6.62 -11.14 -40.36
N THR A 14 5.67 -11.35 -41.28
CA THR A 14 5.94 -11.33 -42.72
C THR A 14 6.28 -9.93 -43.19
N GLU A 15 5.60 -8.91 -42.67
CA GLU A 15 5.86 -7.50 -42.99
C GLU A 15 7.26 -7.07 -42.50
N VAL A 16 7.60 -7.45 -41.27
CA VAL A 16 8.95 -7.21 -40.71
C VAL A 16 10.05 -7.83 -41.57
N LYS A 17 9.82 -9.04 -42.09
CA LYS A 17 10.78 -9.73 -42.97
C LYS A 17 10.91 -9.07 -44.34
N ARG A 18 9.83 -8.48 -44.84
CA ARG A 18 9.79 -7.83 -46.15
C ARG A 18 10.42 -6.44 -46.10
N SER A 19 9.98 -5.64 -45.13
CA SER A 19 10.37 -4.25 -44.96
C SER A 19 10.43 -3.89 -43.47
N PRO A 20 11.54 -4.19 -42.78
CA PRO A 20 11.68 -3.83 -41.37
C PRO A 20 11.62 -2.32 -41.14
N MET A 21 12.07 -1.53 -42.13
CA MET A 21 12.07 -0.05 -42.07
C MET A 21 10.66 0.53 -42.02
N ASP A 22 9.71 -0.03 -42.80
CA ASP A 22 8.32 0.44 -42.83
C ASP A 22 7.64 0.27 -41.47
N VAL A 23 8.00 -0.79 -40.74
CA VAL A 23 7.50 -1.06 -39.39
C VAL A 23 8.09 -0.07 -38.37
N PHE A 24 9.36 0.32 -38.53
CA PHE A 24 9.95 1.40 -37.72
C PHE A 24 9.33 2.77 -38.02
N ASP A 25 9.06 3.07 -39.28
CA ASP A 25 8.37 4.30 -39.66
C ASP A 25 6.94 4.34 -39.13
N GLN A 26 6.26 3.18 -39.09
CA GLN A 26 4.97 3.04 -38.42
C GLN A 26 5.06 3.31 -36.92
N ALA A 27 6.09 2.76 -36.24
CA ALA A 27 6.33 3.03 -34.82
C ALA A 27 6.60 4.51 -34.55
N ARG A 28 7.39 5.16 -35.42
CA ARG A 28 7.68 6.59 -35.35
C ARG A 28 6.42 7.44 -35.54
N LYS A 29 5.62 7.15 -36.56
CA LYS A 29 4.37 7.88 -36.84
C LYS A 29 3.32 7.73 -35.75
N ALA A 30 3.25 6.54 -35.14
CA ALA A 30 2.30 6.26 -34.07
C ALA A 30 2.82 6.71 -32.70
N GLU A 31 4.07 7.21 -32.61
CA GLU A 31 4.76 7.58 -31.38
C GLU A 31 4.73 6.47 -30.30
N THR A 32 4.57 5.21 -30.72
CA THR A 32 4.41 4.07 -29.83
C THR A 32 4.93 2.78 -30.49
N GLY A 33 5.20 1.76 -29.68
CA GLY A 33 5.70 0.48 -30.15
C GLY A 33 4.70 -0.29 -31.01
N VAL A 34 5.21 -0.96 -32.04
CA VAL A 34 4.39 -1.80 -32.94
C VAL A 34 4.45 -3.24 -32.50
N TYR A 35 3.30 -3.84 -32.23
CA TYR A 35 3.19 -5.26 -31.88
C TYR A 35 3.35 -6.13 -33.12
N ILE A 36 4.27 -7.09 -33.07
CA ILE A 36 4.54 -8.01 -34.17
C ILE A 36 3.83 -9.32 -33.91
N PHE A 37 2.92 -9.69 -34.80
CA PHE A 37 2.17 -10.94 -34.74
C PHE A 37 2.81 -12.02 -35.61
N ASN A 38 2.93 -13.21 -35.05
CA ASN A 38 3.19 -14.45 -35.77
C ASN A 38 1.94 -15.33 -35.67
N ARG A 39 1.17 -15.39 -36.76
CA ARG A 39 -0.17 -15.98 -36.78
C ARG A 39 -1.07 -15.26 -35.75
N GLU A 40 -1.63 -15.99 -34.79
CA GLU A 40 -2.52 -15.45 -33.76
C GLU A 40 -1.78 -15.02 -32.47
N LYS A 41 -0.45 -15.10 -32.44
CA LYS A 41 0.35 -14.80 -31.24
C LYS A 41 1.24 -13.59 -31.45
N VAL A 42 1.37 -12.75 -30.43
CA VAL A 42 2.37 -11.69 -30.39
C VAL A 42 3.76 -12.32 -30.23
N ALA A 43 4.65 -12.06 -31.18
CA ALA A 43 6.04 -12.50 -31.18
C ALA A 43 6.97 -11.49 -30.51
N GLY A 44 6.64 -10.20 -30.54
CA GLY A 44 7.44 -9.14 -29.94
C GLY A 44 6.89 -7.75 -30.20
N VAL A 45 7.64 -6.73 -29.80
CA VAL A 45 7.34 -5.31 -30.06
C VAL A 45 8.55 -4.68 -30.72
N MET A 46 8.32 -3.87 -31.76
CA MET A 46 9.36 -3.07 -32.41
C MET A 46 9.20 -1.59 -32.04
N LEU A 47 10.31 -0.98 -31.64
CA LEU A 47 10.43 0.42 -31.21
C LEU A 47 11.59 1.06 -31.96
N THR A 48 11.52 2.36 -32.21
CA THR A 48 12.71 3.09 -32.70
C THR A 48 13.75 3.23 -31.58
N GLN A 49 14.99 3.53 -31.95
CA GLN A 49 16.06 3.79 -30.99
C GLN A 49 15.68 4.91 -30.02
N GLU A 50 15.20 6.04 -30.55
CA GLU A 50 14.78 7.20 -29.77
C GLU A 50 13.70 6.82 -28.75
N GLN A 51 12.66 6.09 -29.17
CA GLN A 51 11.59 5.64 -28.28
C GLN A 51 12.11 4.73 -27.16
N TYR A 52 13.03 3.83 -27.47
CA TYR A 52 13.63 2.94 -26.47
C TYR A 52 14.48 3.73 -25.47
N GLU A 53 15.30 4.67 -25.93
CA GLU A 53 16.13 5.52 -25.07
C GLU A 53 15.27 6.44 -24.19
N THR A 54 14.21 7.03 -24.74
CA THR A 54 13.24 7.82 -23.96
C THR A 54 12.58 6.98 -22.87
N LEU A 55 12.13 5.76 -23.18
CA LEU A 55 11.54 4.86 -22.18
C LEU A 55 12.52 4.49 -21.07
N LEU A 56 13.80 4.28 -21.41
CA LEU A 56 14.83 4.02 -20.42
C LEU A 56 15.11 5.23 -19.53
N GLN A 57 15.14 6.43 -20.11
CA GLN A 57 15.34 7.68 -19.39
C GLN A 57 14.16 7.95 -18.43
N GLU A 58 12.92 7.88 -18.93
CA GLU A 58 11.72 8.05 -18.11
C GLU A 58 11.69 7.04 -16.95
N LEU A 59 12.08 5.78 -17.21
CA LEU A 59 12.14 4.75 -16.19
C LEU A 59 13.27 5.02 -15.17
N ALA A 60 14.40 5.58 -15.59
CA ALA A 60 15.46 6.00 -14.69
C ALA A 60 15.00 7.17 -13.81
N ASP A 61 14.37 8.19 -14.40
CA ASP A 61 13.84 9.36 -13.71
C ASP A 61 12.71 8.98 -12.72
N LEU A 62 11.82 8.06 -13.10
CA LEU A 62 10.80 7.52 -12.20
C LEU A 62 11.43 6.74 -11.03
N ARG A 63 12.47 5.95 -11.30
CA ARG A 63 13.18 5.23 -10.22
C ARG A 63 13.93 6.18 -9.31
N GLU A 64 14.49 7.26 -9.84
CA GLU A 64 15.19 8.27 -9.06
C GLU A 64 14.22 9.08 -8.20
N SER A 65 13.09 9.54 -8.77
CA SER A 65 12.04 10.21 -8.00
C SER A 65 11.44 9.31 -6.91
N VAL A 66 11.17 8.04 -7.18
CA VAL A 66 10.74 7.09 -6.15
C VAL A 66 11.82 6.89 -5.09
N LYS A 67 13.09 6.82 -5.48
CA LYS A 67 14.21 6.69 -4.53
C LYS A 67 14.36 7.96 -3.69
N GLU A 68 14.13 9.13 -4.26
CA GLU A 68 14.16 10.41 -3.57
C GLU A 68 12.93 10.58 -2.66
N GLU A 69 11.73 10.16 -3.08
CA GLU A 69 10.55 10.07 -2.21
C GLU A 69 10.76 9.07 -1.06
N VAL A 70 11.40 7.91 -1.31
CA VAL A 70 11.76 6.96 -0.27
C VAL A 70 12.80 7.57 0.67
N ARG A 71 13.82 8.28 0.16
CA ARG A 71 14.81 8.99 0.98
C ARG A 71 14.18 10.12 1.79
N ILE A 72 13.33 10.94 1.20
CA ILE A 72 12.57 11.99 1.89
C ILE A 72 11.64 11.37 2.93
N ASN A 73 11.00 10.23 2.64
CA ASN A 73 10.19 9.50 3.61
C ASN A 73 11.03 8.85 4.71
N GLU A 74 12.27 8.42 4.43
CA GLU A 74 13.19 7.87 5.42
C GLU A 74 13.85 8.95 6.29
N GLU A 75 14.19 10.10 5.71
CA GLU A 75 14.68 11.28 6.43
C GLU A 75 13.56 11.94 7.23
N SER A 76 12.35 12.04 6.67
CA SER A 76 11.14 12.45 7.40
C SER A 76 10.76 11.43 8.47
N LYS A 77 11.01 10.12 8.25
CA LYS A 77 10.89 9.09 9.29
C LYS A 77 11.91 9.25 10.39
N GLN A 78 13.16 9.61 10.08
CA GLN A 78 14.20 9.81 11.10
C GLN A 78 13.93 11.07 11.93
N VAL A 79 13.42 12.14 11.31
CA VAL A 79 12.94 13.32 12.03
C VAL A 79 11.69 12.97 12.85
N LEU A 80 10.76 12.19 12.30
CA LEU A 80 9.57 11.74 13.04
C LEU A 80 9.95 10.79 14.19
N ASP A 81 10.86 9.83 14.03
CA ASP A 81 11.32 8.93 15.10
C ASP A 81 11.97 9.73 16.23
N ASN A 82 12.73 10.77 15.92
CA ASN A 82 13.28 11.70 16.93
C ASN A 82 12.21 12.55 17.65
N PHE A 83 11.05 12.80 17.02
CA PHE A 83 9.89 13.43 17.66
C PHE A 83 8.96 12.42 18.36
N THR A 84 8.95 11.15 17.95
CA THR A 84 7.99 10.13 18.42
C THR A 84 8.44 9.48 19.73
N ASP A 85 9.73 9.58 20.09
CA ASP A 85 10.25 9.22 21.42
C ASP A 85 9.65 10.06 22.55
N GLN A 86 9.02 11.21 22.25
CA GLN A 86 8.32 12.01 23.25
C GLN A 86 6.79 11.91 23.22
N SER A 87 6.16 11.14 22.31
CA SER A 87 4.69 11.16 22.20
C SER A 87 3.97 9.86 21.79
N THR A 88 4.64 8.72 21.54
CA THR A 88 3.92 7.43 21.36
C THR A 88 3.86 6.60 22.64
N SER A 89 2.73 6.64 23.34
CA SER A 89 2.43 5.70 24.43
C SER A 89 1.94 4.35 23.89
N VAL A 90 2.78 3.63 23.14
CA VAL A 90 2.54 2.20 22.86
C VAL A 90 3.28 1.41 23.93
N VAL A 91 2.54 1.02 24.98
CA VAL A 91 3.09 0.28 26.13
C VAL A 91 2.93 -1.21 25.86
N SER A 92 4.04 -1.94 25.97
CA SER A 92 4.07 -3.40 25.89
C SER A 92 4.56 -3.96 27.21
N THR A 93 3.93 -5.04 27.67
CA THR A 93 4.24 -5.65 28.96
C THR A 93 5.33 -6.73 28.89
N THR A 94 5.87 -7.05 27.70
CA THR A 94 6.85 -8.14 27.51
C THR A 94 7.95 -7.77 26.50
N GLU A 95 9.21 -8.06 26.88
CA GLU A 95 10.45 -7.80 26.11
C GLU A 95 10.53 -8.56 24.76
N GLY A 96 9.62 -9.49 24.48
CA GLY A 96 9.59 -10.28 23.23
C GLY A 96 8.72 -9.71 22.11
N LEU A 97 8.05 -8.58 22.34
CA LEU A 97 7.05 -8.04 21.40
C LEU A 97 7.54 -6.80 20.62
N GLU A 98 8.80 -6.43 20.79
CA GLU A 98 9.37 -5.16 20.32
C GLU A 98 9.30 -4.99 18.80
N GLU A 99 9.51 -6.07 18.04
CA GLU A 99 9.37 -6.06 16.58
C GLU A 99 7.91 -5.83 16.13
N LEU A 100 6.95 -6.36 16.88
CA LEU A 100 5.51 -6.16 16.60
C LEU A 100 5.09 -4.74 16.98
N VAL A 101 5.65 -4.20 18.07
CA VAL A 101 5.44 -2.82 18.51
C VAL A 101 6.01 -1.85 17.50
N GLN A 102 7.21 -2.08 16.98
CA GLN A 102 7.78 -1.26 15.90
C GLN A 102 6.91 -1.31 14.64
N LYS A 103 6.44 -2.50 14.24
CA LYS A 103 5.50 -2.65 13.11
C LYS A 103 4.18 -1.92 13.35
N LEU A 104 3.66 -1.93 14.58
CA LEU A 104 2.45 -1.20 14.95
C LEU A 104 2.67 0.30 15.02
N LYS A 105 3.78 0.78 15.60
CA LYS A 105 4.18 2.20 15.58
C LYS A 105 4.32 2.70 14.14
N HIS A 106 4.89 1.88 13.26
CA HIS A 106 5.05 2.25 11.85
C HIS A 106 3.72 2.24 11.08
N SER A 107 2.82 1.31 11.40
CA SER A 107 1.53 1.15 10.72
C SER A 107 0.44 2.06 11.28
N LEU A 108 0.51 2.43 12.57
CA LEU A 108 -0.50 3.19 13.29
C LEU A 108 0.11 4.48 13.81
N ILE A 109 -0.26 5.59 13.18
CA ILE A 109 0.09 6.91 13.69
C ILE A 109 -0.96 7.26 14.75
N THR A 110 -0.54 7.38 16.01
CA THR A 110 -1.41 7.82 17.11
C THR A 110 -1.62 9.34 17.04
N GLY A 111 -2.84 9.81 17.32
CA GLY A 111 -3.17 11.24 17.31
C GLY A 111 -3.66 11.80 15.98
N VAL A 112 -3.75 10.98 14.93
CA VAL A 112 -4.35 11.36 13.63
C VAL A 112 -5.71 10.68 13.41
N THR A 113 -6.57 11.32 12.63
CA THR A 113 -7.84 10.76 12.18
C THR A 113 -7.61 9.75 11.06
N VAL A 114 -8.01 8.50 11.27
CA VAL A 114 -7.93 7.40 10.28
C VAL A 114 -9.33 6.84 10.02
N SER A 115 -9.59 6.32 8.83
CA SER A 115 -10.84 5.59 8.61
C SER A 115 -10.78 4.23 9.29
N ALA A 116 -11.89 3.79 9.86
CA ALA A 116 -12.01 2.50 10.52
C ALA A 116 -11.73 1.34 9.54
N LYS A 117 -12.01 1.50 8.23
CA LYS A 117 -11.58 0.56 7.19
C LYS A 117 -10.06 0.45 7.07
N ASN A 118 -9.36 1.58 7.03
CA ASN A 118 -7.90 1.61 6.91
C ASN A 118 -7.23 1.06 8.18
N LEU A 119 -7.82 1.30 9.36
CA LEU A 119 -7.38 0.66 10.59
C LEU A 119 -7.48 -0.88 10.49
N ASP A 120 -8.64 -1.40 10.07
CA ASP A 120 -8.86 -2.84 9.97
C ASP A 120 -7.95 -3.50 8.93
N GLU A 121 -7.82 -2.92 7.74
CA GLU A 121 -6.90 -3.42 6.70
C GLU A 121 -5.47 -3.52 7.22
N ARG A 122 -5.00 -2.51 7.98
CA ARG A 122 -3.67 -2.50 8.59
C ARG A 122 -3.52 -3.55 9.70
N MET A 123 -4.53 -3.72 10.55
CA MET A 123 -4.51 -4.73 11.60
C MET A 123 -4.56 -6.15 11.04
N VAL A 124 -5.39 -6.39 10.03
CA VAL A 124 -5.46 -7.66 9.30
C VAL A 124 -4.15 -7.96 8.57
N ALA A 125 -3.51 -6.96 7.95
CA ALA A 125 -2.19 -7.11 7.32
C ALA A 125 -1.10 -7.50 8.33
N LEU A 126 -1.20 -7.00 9.57
CA LEU A 126 -0.34 -7.39 10.68
C LEU A 126 -0.72 -8.75 11.30
N GLY A 127 -1.79 -9.39 10.81
CA GLY A 127 -2.24 -10.72 11.22
C GLY A 127 -3.18 -10.71 12.42
N PHE A 128 -3.69 -9.54 12.83
CA PHE A 128 -4.69 -9.42 13.89
C PHE A 128 -6.11 -9.62 13.35
N ILE A 129 -6.99 -10.15 14.21
CA ILE A 129 -8.40 -10.40 13.93
C ILE A 129 -9.21 -9.94 15.15
N THR A 130 -10.37 -9.34 14.93
CA THR A 130 -11.28 -8.94 16.02
C THR A 130 -11.89 -10.16 16.72
N LYS A 131 -12.04 -10.11 18.05
CA LYS A 131 -12.56 -11.26 18.85
C LYS A 131 -14.05 -11.53 18.66
N LYS A 132 -14.85 -10.54 18.24
CA LYS A 132 -16.28 -10.72 18.07
C LYS A 132 -16.58 -11.36 16.72
N THR A 133 -16.94 -12.63 16.84
CA THR A 133 -17.32 -13.59 15.80
C THR A 133 -18.28 -13.03 14.76
N GLY A 134 -17.83 -13.05 13.51
CA GLY A 134 -18.68 -13.10 12.32
C GLY A 134 -18.78 -11.77 11.59
N PHE A 135 -17.87 -11.52 10.64
CA PHE A 135 -18.06 -10.54 9.55
C PHE A 135 -18.67 -9.18 9.98
N GLY A 136 -18.33 -8.73 11.20
CA GLY A 136 -18.77 -7.44 11.71
C GLY A 136 -17.89 -6.39 11.08
N GLY A 137 -18.37 -5.81 9.99
CA GLY A 137 -17.63 -4.83 9.20
C GLY A 137 -17.30 -3.56 9.99
N VAL A 138 -16.88 -2.54 9.26
CA VAL A 138 -16.47 -1.22 9.79
C VAL A 138 -17.45 -0.63 10.82
N VAL A 139 -18.75 -0.93 10.66
CA VAL A 139 -19.84 -0.46 11.53
C VAL A 139 -19.80 -1.07 12.94
N ASP A 140 -19.51 -2.36 13.07
CA ASP A 140 -19.51 -3.02 14.39
C ASP A 140 -18.30 -2.62 15.21
N MET A 141 -17.15 -2.41 14.56
CA MET A 141 -15.98 -1.84 15.22
C MET A 141 -16.24 -0.42 15.72
N LEU A 142 -16.96 0.39 14.95
CA LEU A 142 -17.31 1.75 15.34
C LEU A 142 -18.29 1.75 16.51
N ASN A 143 -19.26 0.83 16.51
CA ASN A 143 -20.16 0.63 17.65
C ASN A 143 -19.40 0.18 18.91
N GLU A 144 -18.42 -0.72 18.78
CA GLU A 144 -17.56 -1.14 19.90
C GLU A 144 -16.71 0.02 20.44
N LEU A 145 -16.14 0.82 19.55
CA LEU A 145 -15.39 2.02 19.90
C LEU A 145 -16.28 3.03 20.64
N ASN A 146 -17.51 3.26 20.17
CA ASN A 146 -18.46 4.15 20.83
C ASN A 146 -18.98 3.62 22.17
N ALA A 147 -19.16 2.30 22.29
CA ALA A 147 -19.69 1.68 23.51
C ALA A 147 -18.63 1.48 24.61
N THR A 148 -17.38 1.17 24.23
CA THR A 148 -16.33 0.76 25.17
C THR A 148 -15.11 1.67 25.17
N GLY A 149 -15.00 2.59 24.20
CA GLY A 149 -13.82 3.44 24.02
C GLY A 149 -12.58 2.68 23.53
N LYS A 150 -12.71 1.39 23.20
CA LYS A 150 -11.59 0.55 22.77
C LYS A 150 -11.99 -0.55 21.79
N ILE A 151 -11.03 -1.02 21.00
CA ILE A 151 -11.19 -2.12 20.06
C ILE A 151 -10.15 -3.19 20.37
N ASN A 152 -10.59 -4.44 20.51
CA ASN A 152 -9.71 -5.56 20.88
C ASN A 152 -9.39 -6.43 19.67
N TYR A 153 -8.11 -6.49 19.33
CA TYR A 153 -7.55 -7.28 18.25
C TYR A 153 -6.73 -8.44 18.80
N GLN A 154 -6.87 -9.63 18.24
CA GLN A 154 -6.12 -10.83 18.61
C GLN A 154 -5.27 -11.32 17.44
N LEU A 155 -3.99 -11.59 17.68
CA LEU A 155 -3.10 -12.10 16.63
C LEU A 155 -3.48 -13.55 16.24
N ARG A 156 -3.71 -13.79 14.94
CA ARG A 156 -4.08 -15.11 14.40
C ARG A 156 -2.96 -16.14 14.58
N LYS A 157 -1.71 -15.70 14.44
CA LYS A 157 -0.53 -16.56 14.59
C LYS A 157 -0.14 -16.61 16.06
N LYS A 158 -0.25 -17.78 16.68
CA LYS A 158 0.30 -18.02 18.03
C LYS A 158 1.82 -17.88 17.96
N SER A 159 2.35 -16.76 18.45
CA SER A 159 3.78 -16.65 18.73
C SER A 159 4.04 -17.39 20.04
N ASN A 160 4.88 -18.42 20.04
CA ASN A 160 5.31 -19.14 21.24
C ASN A 160 4.18 -19.64 22.16
N ASN A 161 3.09 -20.17 21.57
CA ASN A 161 1.94 -20.73 22.30
C ASN A 161 1.15 -19.72 23.17
N ARG A 162 1.44 -18.41 23.06
CA ARG A 162 0.74 -17.33 23.75
C ARG A 162 -0.12 -16.53 22.78
N THR A 163 -1.23 -16.00 23.30
CA THR A 163 -2.16 -15.19 22.54
C THR A 163 -1.80 -13.73 22.71
N VAL A 164 -1.39 -13.06 21.63
CA VAL A 164 -1.13 -11.61 21.65
C VAL A 164 -2.42 -10.85 21.40
N ILE A 165 -2.72 -9.89 22.26
CA ILE A 165 -3.87 -8.99 22.15
C ILE A 165 -3.39 -7.55 22.01
N ALA A 166 -3.91 -6.85 21.01
CA ALA A 166 -3.75 -5.42 20.84
C ALA A 166 -5.06 -4.71 21.21
N GLU A 167 -5.03 -3.89 22.25
CA GLU A 167 -6.12 -3.00 22.63
C GLU A 167 -5.87 -1.62 22.02
N ILE A 168 -6.71 -1.23 21.06
CA ILE A 168 -6.65 0.09 20.42
C ILE A 168 -7.67 0.98 21.13
N ILE A 169 -7.19 2.01 21.83
CA ILE A 169 -8.01 3.02 22.49
C ILE A 169 -8.13 4.21 21.55
N GLY A 170 -9.36 4.62 21.28
CA GLY A 170 -9.65 5.74 20.40
C GLY A 170 -11.06 6.26 20.57
N GLU A 171 -11.37 7.30 19.81
CA GLU A 171 -12.72 7.91 19.78
C GLU A 171 -13.13 8.15 18.33
N GLN A 172 -14.43 8.10 18.06
CA GLN A 172 -14.95 8.50 16.76
C GLN A 172 -14.77 10.02 16.58
N ASP A 173 -14.31 10.43 15.40
CA ASP A 173 -14.21 11.85 15.07
C ASP A 173 -15.61 12.41 14.76
N SER A 174 -16.23 13.01 15.77
CA SER A 174 -17.55 13.65 15.68
C SER A 174 -17.58 14.91 14.82
N GLN A 175 -16.42 15.44 14.40
CA GLN A 175 -16.33 16.63 13.55
C GLN A 175 -16.30 16.29 12.05
N SER A 176 -16.10 15.02 11.68
CA SER A 176 -16.08 14.62 10.28
C SER A 176 -17.47 14.30 9.75
N GLN A 177 -17.81 14.83 8.58
CA GLN A 177 -19.03 14.45 7.83
C GLN A 177 -19.08 12.96 7.45
N LEU A 178 -17.94 12.27 7.57
CA LEU A 178 -17.78 10.86 7.28
C LEU A 178 -17.82 10.06 8.60
N PHE A 179 -18.86 9.24 8.76
CA PHE A 179 -19.09 8.43 9.96
C PHE A 179 -18.00 7.37 10.22
N ASP A 180 -17.07 7.15 9.29
CA ASP A 180 -16.06 6.10 9.38
C ASP A 180 -14.73 6.55 9.98
N LYS A 181 -14.58 7.82 10.39
CA LYS A 181 -13.32 8.33 10.93
C LYS A 181 -13.18 8.15 12.44
N ILE A 182 -12.00 7.70 12.86
CA ILE A 182 -11.63 7.43 14.24
C ILE A 182 -10.27 8.08 14.55
N VAL A 183 -10.13 8.59 15.77
CA VAL A 183 -8.89 9.12 16.33
C VAL A 183 -8.30 8.07 17.26
N ILE A 184 -7.13 7.55 16.90
CA ILE A 184 -6.41 6.60 17.76
C ILE A 184 -5.67 7.39 18.83
N LYS A 185 -6.00 7.16 20.10
CA LYS A 185 -5.33 7.80 21.23
C LYS A 185 -4.15 6.99 21.73
N LYS A 186 -4.34 5.69 21.96
CA LYS A 186 -3.32 4.79 22.51
C LYS A 186 -3.47 3.37 21.98
N VAL A 187 -2.38 2.62 21.94
CA VAL A 187 -2.38 1.20 21.61
C VAL A 187 -1.65 0.45 22.70
N TYR A 188 -2.28 -0.55 23.29
CA TYR A 188 -1.69 -1.42 24.30
C TYR A 188 -1.52 -2.82 23.73
N LEU A 189 -0.36 -3.42 23.95
CA LEU A 189 -0.12 -4.81 23.60
C LEU A 189 0.18 -5.64 24.85
N HIS A 190 -0.54 -6.74 24.99
CA HIS A 190 -0.30 -7.71 26.05
C HIS A 190 -0.40 -9.16 25.53
N GLU A 191 0.33 -10.05 26.20
CA GLU A 191 0.30 -11.49 25.97
C GLU A 191 -0.57 -12.17 27.04
N ILE A 192 -1.40 -13.14 26.63
CA ILE A 192 -2.14 -14.07 27.50
C ILE A 192 -1.65 -15.50 27.29
#